data_AF-A0A7I7Q3W6-F1
#
_entry.id   AF-A0A7I7Q3W6-F1
#
_cell.length_a   1.000
_cell.length_b   1.000
_cell.length_c   1.000
_cell.angle_alpha   90.00
_cell.angle_beta   90.00
_cell.angle_gamma   90.00
#
_symmetry.space_group_name_H-M   'P 1'
#
loop_
_entity.id
_entity.type
_entity.pdbx_description
1 polymer ?
#
loop_
_entity_poly.entity_id
_entity_poly.type
_entity_poly.pdbx_seq_one_letter_code
_entity_poly.pdbx_strand_id
1 'polypeptide(L)'
;MTDSGTITDYGALTIDNSEFGSIDSGGTVTLNAGGTITVQSGGTLTVDPGGTLEISPSGYLSLDGGTLTNGGTLNVDSGGYLAIRPEGTLIDSGHITIEAYGGNITNAGTMTVNSGGTVDIQVGAYFTTEDGATLAN
;
A
#
# COMPACT_ATOMS: atom_id res chain seq x y z
N MET A 1 -5.90 4.78 -14.57
CA MET A 1 -6.96 3.88 -15.09
C MET A 1 -7.96 3.68 -13.96
N THR A 2 -9.25 3.97 -14.18
CA THR A 2 -10.31 3.60 -13.24
C THR A 2 -10.78 2.20 -13.60
N ASP A 3 -10.38 1.19 -12.84
CA ASP A 3 -10.87 -0.17 -13.07
C ASP A 3 -11.75 -0.60 -11.90
N SER A 4 -13.02 -0.86 -12.20
CA SER A 4 -13.92 -1.60 -11.29
C SER A 4 -13.65 -3.11 -11.34
N GLY A 5 -12.72 -3.55 -12.20
CA GLY A 5 -12.21 -4.91 -12.32
C GLY A 5 -11.02 -5.21 -11.40
N THR A 6 -10.45 -6.39 -11.58
CA THR A 6 -9.30 -6.86 -10.80
C THR A 6 -8.00 -6.56 -11.54
N ILE A 7 -7.10 -5.81 -10.93
CA ILE A 7 -5.72 -5.67 -11.41
C ILE A 7 -4.88 -6.72 -10.69
N THR A 8 -4.29 -7.65 -11.44
CA THR A 8 -3.46 -8.71 -10.90
C THR A 8 -2.06 -8.59 -11.47
N ASP A 9 -1.08 -8.27 -10.62
CA ASP A 9 0.32 -8.20 -11.03
C ASP A 9 1.09 -9.43 -10.54
N TYR A 10 1.92 -9.96 -11.44
CA TYR A 10 2.88 -11.04 -11.21
C TYR A 10 4.32 -10.61 -11.59
N GLY A 11 4.48 -9.39 -12.13
CA GLY A 11 5.72 -8.85 -12.66
C GLY A 11 6.16 -7.58 -11.92
N ALA A 12 6.58 -6.57 -12.68
CA ALA A 12 6.91 -5.26 -12.12
C ALA A 12 6.04 -4.20 -12.80
N LEU A 13 5.32 -3.44 -11.98
CA LEU A 13 4.50 -2.31 -12.39
C LEU A 13 5.03 -1.03 -11.74
N THR A 14 5.33 -0.03 -12.56
CA THR A 14 5.71 1.31 -12.09
C THR A 14 4.57 2.27 -12.34
N ILE A 15 4.19 3.02 -11.30
CA ILE A 15 3.23 4.12 -11.38
C ILE A 15 4.02 5.42 -11.22
N ASP A 16 4.08 6.22 -12.28
CA ASP A 16 4.79 7.49 -12.34
C ASP A 16 3.93 8.60 -12.96
N ASN A 17 4.50 9.80 -13.09
CA ASN A 17 3.80 10.98 -13.62
C ASN A 17 3.70 11.03 -15.16
N SER A 18 4.15 10.01 -15.89
CA SER A 18 4.38 10.09 -17.34
C SER A 18 3.32 9.40 -18.21
N GLU A 19 2.67 8.33 -17.75
CA GLU A 19 1.65 7.61 -18.57
C GLU A 19 0.47 6.99 -17.77
N PHE A 20 0.64 6.66 -16.47
CA PHE A 20 -0.38 6.08 -15.60
C PHE A 20 -0.56 6.83 -14.28
N GLY A 21 -0.45 8.17 -14.30
CA GLY A 21 -0.37 9.07 -13.12
C GLY A 21 -1.29 8.78 -11.93
N SER A 22 -2.38 8.04 -12.15
CA SER A 22 -3.08 7.32 -11.11
C SER A 22 -3.58 5.93 -11.53
N ILE A 23 -3.47 4.95 -10.62
CA ILE A 23 -4.34 3.77 -10.59
C ILE A 23 -5.44 4.05 -9.58
N ASP A 24 -6.69 3.98 -10.04
CA ASP A 24 -7.87 4.16 -9.22
C ASP A 24 -8.64 2.84 -9.23
N SER A 25 -8.55 2.09 -8.14
CA SER A 25 -9.18 0.78 -8.05
C SER A 25 -10.43 0.85 -7.18
N GLY A 26 -11.58 0.79 -7.85
CA GLY A 26 -12.87 0.45 -7.26
C GLY A 26 -13.11 -1.05 -7.09
N GLY A 27 -12.14 -1.87 -7.52
CA GLY A 27 -12.16 -3.34 -7.46
C GLY A 27 -11.05 -3.90 -6.56
N THR A 28 -10.46 -5.02 -6.96
CA THR A 28 -9.36 -5.66 -6.20
C THR A 28 -8.03 -5.49 -6.94
N VAL A 29 -7.01 -4.97 -6.27
CA VAL A 29 -5.63 -5.02 -6.73
C VAL A 29 -4.90 -6.09 -5.94
N THR A 30 -4.35 -7.09 -6.62
CA THR A 30 -3.59 -8.18 -5.98
C THR A 30 -2.16 -8.20 -6.50
N LEU A 31 -1.19 -8.02 -5.59
CA LEU A 31 0.23 -8.27 -5.86
C LEU A 31 0.52 -9.71 -5.48
N ASN A 32 0.61 -10.59 -6.47
CA ASN A 32 0.90 -12.00 -6.21
C ASN A 32 2.37 -12.19 -5.83
N ALA A 33 2.73 -13.42 -5.43
CA ALA A 33 4.10 -13.78 -5.14
C ALA A 33 5.07 -13.37 -6.26
N GLY A 34 6.05 -12.52 -5.93
CA GLY A 34 7.02 -11.97 -6.88
C GLY A 34 6.56 -10.73 -7.65
N GLY A 35 5.29 -10.34 -7.53
CA GLY A 35 4.75 -9.10 -8.08
C GLY A 35 5.25 -7.88 -7.29
N THR A 36 5.60 -6.82 -8.01
CA THR A 36 6.14 -5.59 -7.44
C THR A 36 5.44 -4.37 -8.02
N ILE A 37 4.85 -3.55 -7.17
CA ILE A 37 4.39 -2.22 -7.54
C ILE A 37 5.34 -1.18 -6.94
N THR A 38 5.86 -0.28 -7.77
CA THR A 38 6.59 0.90 -7.32
C THR A 38 5.81 2.16 -7.71
N VAL A 39 5.39 2.93 -6.71
CA VAL A 39 4.75 4.23 -6.90
C VAL A 39 5.82 5.31 -6.76
N GLN A 40 6.25 5.87 -7.87
CA GLN A 40 7.29 6.88 -7.92
C GLN A 40 6.73 8.27 -7.60
N SER A 41 7.62 9.23 -7.36
CA SER A 41 7.27 10.63 -7.16
C SER A 41 6.30 11.14 -8.23
N GLY A 42 5.19 11.74 -7.77
CA GLY A 42 4.10 12.22 -8.62
C GLY A 42 3.10 11.14 -9.06
N GLY A 43 3.39 9.86 -8.85
CA GLY A 43 2.46 8.74 -9.04
C GLY A 43 1.52 8.56 -7.85
N THR A 44 0.29 8.13 -8.12
CA THR A 44 -0.72 7.84 -7.08
C THR A 44 -1.34 6.46 -7.27
N LEU A 45 -1.45 5.70 -6.19
CA LEU A 45 -2.28 4.51 -6.10
C LEU A 45 -3.46 4.80 -5.17
N THR A 46 -4.69 4.62 -5.64
CA THR A 46 -5.91 4.81 -4.85
C THR A 46 -6.65 3.48 -4.72
N VAL A 47 -7.01 3.16 -3.48
CA VAL A 47 -7.95 2.07 -3.14
C VAL A 47 -9.24 2.74 -2.72
N ASP A 48 -10.26 2.69 -3.57
CA ASP A 48 -11.54 3.33 -3.29
C ASP A 48 -12.28 2.64 -2.13
N PRO A 49 -13.27 3.32 -1.50
CA PRO A 49 -14.18 2.68 -0.57
C PRO A 49 -14.83 1.42 -1.18
N GLY A 50 -14.69 0.29 -0.49
CA GLY A 50 -15.15 -1.02 -0.95
C GLY A 50 -14.17 -1.77 -1.86
N GLY A 51 -13.09 -1.11 -2.31
CA GLY A 51 -11.96 -1.76 -2.98
C GLY A 51 -11.02 -2.45 -1.99
N THR A 52 -10.20 -3.37 -2.52
CA THR A 52 -9.21 -4.11 -1.74
C THR A 52 -7.85 -4.08 -2.45
N LEU A 53 -6.80 -3.76 -1.71
CA LEU A 53 -5.41 -3.96 -2.10
C LEU A 53 -4.80 -5.07 -1.26
N GLU A 54 -4.39 -6.15 -1.90
CA GLU A 54 -3.79 -7.32 -1.25
C GLU A 54 -2.33 -7.45 -1.68
N ILE A 55 -1.42 -7.43 -0.70
CA ILE A 55 -0.01 -7.71 -0.88
C ILE A 55 0.22 -9.14 -0.39
N SER A 56 0.11 -10.09 -1.32
CA SER A 56 0.23 -11.52 -1.03
C SER A 56 1.65 -11.89 -0.57
N PRO A 57 1.88 -13.13 -0.06
CA PRO A 57 3.21 -13.56 0.34
C PRO A 57 4.26 -13.35 -0.76
N SER A 58 5.40 -12.73 -0.43
CA SER A 58 6.45 -12.31 -1.38
C SER A 58 6.04 -11.25 -2.41
N GLY A 59 4.85 -10.64 -2.27
CA GLY A 59 4.47 -9.42 -2.96
C GLY A 59 5.12 -8.20 -2.31
N TYR A 60 5.44 -7.19 -3.11
CA TYR A 60 6.18 -6.01 -2.64
C TYR A 60 5.56 -4.71 -3.20
N LEU A 61 5.08 -3.85 -2.32
CA LEU A 61 4.66 -2.49 -2.68
C LEU A 61 5.65 -1.47 -2.12
N SER A 62 6.12 -0.55 -2.97
CA SER A 62 7.02 0.52 -2.57
C SER A 62 6.48 1.88 -2.98
N LEU A 63 6.30 2.76 -2.00
CA LEU A 63 6.01 4.17 -2.23
C LEU A 63 7.34 4.92 -2.24
N ASP A 64 7.91 5.08 -3.43
CA ASP A 64 9.22 5.69 -3.69
C ASP A 64 9.07 7.16 -4.08
N GLY A 65 8.66 7.97 -3.11
CA GLY A 65 8.22 9.35 -3.31
C GLY A 65 6.77 9.50 -3.79
N GLY A 66 6.11 8.38 -4.13
CA GLY A 66 4.71 8.33 -4.56
C GLY A 66 3.71 8.27 -3.40
N THR A 67 2.42 8.34 -3.74
CA THR A 67 1.32 8.35 -2.76
C THR A 67 0.42 7.12 -2.89
N LEU A 68 0.08 6.50 -1.75
CA LEU A 68 -1.05 5.55 -1.62
C LEU A 68 -2.16 6.20 -0.80
N THR A 69 -3.36 6.27 -1.36
CA THR A 69 -4.59 6.66 -0.64
C THR A 69 -5.46 5.43 -0.46
N ASN A 70 -5.64 4.98 0.78
CA ASN A 70 -6.51 3.85 1.12
C ASN A 70 -7.83 4.34 1.71
N GLY A 71 -8.91 4.30 0.92
CA GLY A 71 -10.29 4.47 1.39
C GLY A 71 -11.03 3.14 1.59
N GLY A 72 -10.44 2.03 1.13
CA GLY A 72 -11.00 0.67 1.21
C GLY A 72 -10.24 -0.21 2.20
N THR A 73 -9.92 -1.43 1.78
CA THR A 73 -9.14 -2.40 2.57
C THR A 73 -7.74 -2.56 2.00
N LEU A 74 -6.71 -2.49 2.85
CA LEU A 74 -5.34 -2.85 2.52
C LEU A 74 -4.92 -4.02 3.42
N ASN A 75 -4.64 -5.18 2.81
CA ASN A 75 -4.13 -6.36 3.50
C ASN A 75 -2.68 -6.60 3.12
N VAL A 76 -1.82 -6.68 4.14
CA VAL A 76 -0.42 -7.08 4.00
C VAL A 76 -0.30 -8.49 4.58
N ASP A 77 -0.34 -9.49 3.69
CA ASP A 77 -0.37 -10.90 4.08
C ASP A 77 0.93 -11.34 4.74
N SER A 78 0.91 -12.51 5.38
CA SER A 78 2.11 -13.17 5.91
C SER A 78 3.21 -13.27 4.84
N GLY A 79 4.29 -12.49 5.01
CA GLY A 79 5.41 -12.44 4.07
C GLY A 79 5.22 -11.49 2.90
N GLY A 80 4.11 -10.75 2.84
CA GLY A 80 3.92 -9.57 2.01
C GLY A 80 4.60 -8.35 2.65
N TYR A 81 5.00 -7.38 1.83
CA TYR A 81 5.80 -6.24 2.29
C TYR A 81 5.36 -4.92 1.66
N LEU A 82 5.15 -3.90 2.50
CA LEU A 82 4.94 -2.51 2.11
C LEU A 82 6.06 -1.62 2.67
N ALA A 83 6.81 -0.98 1.79
CA ALA A 83 7.73 0.10 2.14
C ALA A 83 7.14 1.46 1.78
N ILE A 84 7.01 2.32 2.78
CA ILE A 84 6.85 3.76 2.59
C ILE A 84 8.26 4.34 2.65
N ARG A 85 8.88 4.62 1.50
CA ARG A 85 10.25 5.14 1.45
C ARG A 85 10.27 6.63 1.82
N PRO A 86 11.45 7.25 2.02
CA PRO A 86 11.53 8.70 2.19
C PRO A 86 10.75 9.42 1.09
N GLU A 87 10.04 10.48 1.45
CA GLU A 87 9.11 11.24 0.60
C GLU A 87 7.86 10.46 0.13
N GLY A 88 7.81 9.14 0.32
CA GLY A 88 6.61 8.33 0.11
C GLY A 88 5.53 8.66 1.13
N THR A 89 4.27 8.59 0.71
CA THR A 89 3.12 8.95 1.55
C THR A 89 2.04 7.88 1.52
N LEU A 90 1.63 7.38 2.70
CA LEU A 90 0.44 6.57 2.89
C LEU A 90 -0.62 7.38 3.64
N ILE A 91 -1.81 7.49 3.06
CA ILE A 91 -2.98 8.13 3.68
C ILE A 91 -4.06 7.07 3.82
N ASP A 92 -4.37 6.69 5.04
CA ASP A 92 -5.44 5.73 5.35
C ASP A 92 -6.68 6.46 5.85
N SER A 93 -7.83 6.14 5.26
CA SER A 93 -9.16 6.48 5.76
C SER A 93 -10.09 5.26 5.78
N GLY A 94 -9.55 4.07 5.52
CA GLY A 94 -10.26 2.81 5.45
C GLY A 94 -9.76 1.83 6.51
N HIS A 95 -9.35 0.64 6.10
CA HIS A 95 -8.80 -0.36 7.01
C HIS A 95 -7.51 -0.96 6.47
N ILE A 96 -6.47 -0.98 7.30
CA ILE A 96 -5.22 -1.69 7.07
C ILE A 96 -5.15 -2.89 8.01
N THR A 97 -4.87 -4.08 7.46
CA THR A 97 -4.52 -5.27 8.24
C THR A 97 -3.11 -5.71 7.90
N ILE A 98 -2.28 -5.89 8.93
CA ILE A 98 -0.96 -6.52 8.81
C ILE A 98 -1.09 -7.93 9.40
N GLU A 99 -1.08 -8.92 8.53
CA GLU A 99 -1.38 -10.31 8.89
C GLU A 99 -0.28 -10.96 9.73
N ALA A 100 -0.71 -11.89 10.58
CA ALA A 100 0.17 -12.61 11.49
C ALA A 100 1.30 -13.34 10.75
N TYR A 101 2.36 -13.67 11.49
CA TYR A 101 3.47 -14.51 11.02
C TYR A 101 4.32 -13.92 9.87
N GLY A 102 4.32 -12.60 9.72
CA GLY A 102 5.34 -11.91 8.94
C GLY A 102 4.84 -10.92 7.90
N GLY A 103 3.57 -10.50 7.93
CA GLY A 103 3.17 -9.29 7.23
C GLY A 103 4.01 -8.10 7.73
N ASN A 104 4.45 -7.24 6.82
CA ASN A 104 5.40 -6.19 7.17
C ASN A 104 5.08 -4.84 6.50
N ILE A 105 5.01 -3.80 7.33
CA ILE A 105 5.07 -2.41 6.88
C ILE A 105 6.30 -1.75 7.49
N THR A 106 7.09 -1.10 6.65
CA THR A 106 8.19 -0.22 7.07
C THR A 106 7.92 1.21 6.59
N ASN A 107 7.87 2.15 7.53
CA ASN A 107 7.63 3.56 7.29
C ASN A 107 8.91 4.38 7.49
N ALA A 108 9.52 4.80 6.38
CA ALA A 108 10.62 5.77 6.31
C ALA A 108 10.15 7.14 5.76
N GLY A 109 8.86 7.27 5.43
CA GLY A 109 8.25 8.47 4.85
C GLY A 109 7.17 9.04 5.76
N THR A 110 5.97 9.25 5.20
CA THR A 110 4.80 9.74 5.94
C THR A 110 3.67 8.72 5.91
N MET A 111 3.14 8.40 7.08
CA MET A 111 1.89 7.67 7.22
C MET A 111 0.89 8.51 8.04
N THR A 112 -0.31 8.69 7.50
CA THR A 112 -1.42 9.36 8.18
C THR A 112 -2.61 8.43 8.22
N VAL A 113 -3.18 8.19 9.41
CA VAL A 113 -4.45 7.50 9.60
C VAL A 113 -5.51 8.55 9.90
N ASN A 114 -6.32 8.90 8.91
CA ASN A 114 -7.39 9.89 9.07
C ASN A 114 -8.52 9.35 9.94
N SER A 115 -9.41 10.26 10.37
CA SER A 115 -10.66 9.90 11.06
C SER A 115 -11.48 8.87 10.26
N GLY A 116 -11.66 7.68 10.84
CA GLY A 116 -12.34 6.55 10.20
C GLY A 116 -11.39 5.46 9.68
N GLY A 117 -10.12 5.81 9.50
CA GLY A 117 -9.02 4.88 9.24
C GLY A 117 -8.71 4.00 10.45
N THR A 118 -8.25 2.78 10.21
CA THR A 118 -7.88 1.82 11.27
C THR A 118 -6.73 0.95 10.82
N VAL A 119 -5.81 0.67 11.75
CA VAL A 119 -4.69 -0.25 11.52
C VAL A 119 -4.80 -1.39 12.52
N ASP A 120 -5.00 -2.61 12.04
CA ASP A 120 -4.89 -3.84 12.83
C ASP A 120 -3.55 -4.52 12.55
N ILE A 121 -2.81 -4.81 13.63
CA ILE A 121 -1.49 -5.42 13.60
C ILE A 121 -1.59 -6.74 14.35
N GLN A 122 -1.66 -7.83 13.60
CA GLN A 122 -1.82 -9.15 14.20
C GLN A 122 -0.53 -9.64 14.86
N VAL A 123 -0.67 -10.68 15.69
CA VAL A 123 0.48 -11.26 16.42
C VAL A 123 1.55 -11.78 15.46
N GLY A 124 2.80 -11.34 15.67
CA GLY A 124 3.92 -11.72 14.81
C GLY A 124 3.98 -11.00 13.46
N ALA A 125 3.11 -10.01 13.23
CA ALA A 125 3.27 -9.03 12.17
C ALA A 125 4.27 -7.95 12.59
N TYR A 126 4.75 -7.16 11.62
CA TYR A 126 5.75 -6.12 11.84
C TYR A 126 5.27 -4.78 11.29
N PHE A 127 5.29 -3.77 12.16
CA PHE A 127 5.12 -2.37 11.79
C PHE A 127 6.29 -1.57 12.34
N THR A 128 7.15 -1.08 11.46
CA THR A 128 8.35 -0.33 11.83
C THR A 128 8.23 1.10 11.32
N THR A 129 8.52 2.08 12.18
CA THR A 129 8.70 3.48 11.77
C THR A 129 10.16 3.85 11.99
N GLU A 130 10.84 4.27 10.92
CA GLU A 130 12.25 4.63 10.93
C GLU A 130 12.48 6.04 11.49
N ASP A 131 13.74 6.38 11.74
CA ASP A 131 14.12 7.73 12.21
C ASP A 131 13.76 8.79 11.16
N GLY A 132 13.20 9.91 11.61
CA GLY A 132 12.73 10.99 10.75
C GLY A 132 11.42 10.72 9.99
N ALA A 133 10.86 9.51 10.06
CA ALA A 133 9.55 9.22 9.49
C ALA A 133 8.42 9.82 10.34
N THR A 134 7.29 10.11 9.70
CA THR A 134 6.08 10.64 10.36
C THR A 134 5.01 9.57 10.41
N LEU A 135 4.40 9.41 11.60
CA LEU A 135 3.15 8.68 11.80
C LEU A 135 2.17 9.60 12.53
N ALA A 136 1.04 9.90 11.89
CA ALA A 136 -0.02 10.74 12.44
C ALA A 136 -1.36 10.01 12.46
N ASN A 137 -2.21 10.34 13.45
CA ASN A 137 -3.59 9.88 13.59
C ASN A 137 -4.45 11.05 14.08
#